data_AF-A0A3D3P5I9-F1
#
_entry.id   AF-A0A3D3P5I9-F1
#
_cell.length_a   1.000
_cell.length_b   1.000
_cell.length_c   1.000
_cell.angle_alpha   90.00
_cell.angle_beta   90.00
_cell.angle_gamma   90.00
#
_symmetry.space_group_name_H-M   'P 1'
#
loop_
_entity.id
_entity.type
_entity.pdbx_description
1 polymer ?
#
loop_
_entity_poly.entity_id
_entity_poly.type
_entity_poly.pdbx_seq_one_letter_code
_entity_poly.pdbx_strand_id
1 'polypeptide(L)'
;MRVFIQVLMVVIPLLINAQTPNRATLTLVQERGFNEFDMDLDVQLIGGSDDTSRLTGSVQVEVNIIPGISSTDQLTILNANVRGSDVDLSSGGFFANYSFTSKGLRFSLRSILDPGVVDPETGEFDASQYEITADRGVLEGSAYTLLTGGQEIDFNFADEPFSGVGGGTGKITVTPSRTVGSRVYFNLAVELPLSLDQAIDTEQSPVAADVKIDGIMKAVGETFIEVADYASWAAQQGFPSQSENAFQLWPSASNYHYFALGFSRASAPDQLFDFSQAGATLKTAGEFALGSLEIQWSEDLKTWSQVPAIAMASGRSAITYLDSLAEPSIVKMDQAKRYLRIIRLD
;
A
#
# COMPACT_ATOMS: atom_id res chain seq x y z
N MET A 1 24.41 58.81 4.14
CA MET A 1 24.12 57.92 3.01
C MET A 1 24.02 56.50 3.57
N ARG A 2 22.81 55.97 3.76
CA ARG A 2 22.58 54.65 4.39
C ARG A 2 22.56 53.60 3.29
N VAL A 3 23.49 52.65 3.34
CA VAL A 3 23.55 51.50 2.43
C VAL A 3 22.56 50.46 2.94
N PHE A 4 21.48 50.24 2.18
CA PHE A 4 20.56 49.13 2.38
C PHE A 4 21.22 47.86 1.85
N ILE A 5 21.62 46.96 2.73
CA ILE A 5 22.01 45.59 2.37
C ILE A 5 20.72 44.81 2.16
N GLN A 6 20.35 44.57 0.91
CA GLN A 6 19.30 43.62 0.57
C GLN A 6 19.81 42.20 0.89
N VAL A 7 19.33 41.63 1.98
CA VAL A 7 19.47 40.20 2.26
C VAL A 7 18.56 39.47 1.28
N LEU A 8 19.15 38.90 0.24
CA LEU A 8 18.48 37.95 -0.64
C LEU A 8 18.23 36.67 0.18
N MET A 9 17.06 36.59 0.79
CA MET A 9 16.59 35.40 1.48
C MET A 9 16.27 34.36 0.39
N VAL A 10 17.26 33.55 0.04
CA VAL A 10 17.05 32.35 -0.78
C VAL A 10 16.27 31.39 0.11
N VAL A 11 14.96 31.40 -0.03
CA VAL A 11 14.08 30.35 0.46
C VAL A 11 14.41 29.11 -0.37
N ILE A 12 15.37 28.32 0.10
CA ILE A 12 15.54 26.95 -0.37
C ILE A 12 14.28 26.24 0.10
N PRO A 13 13.41 25.74 -0.81
CA PRO A 13 12.32 24.90 -0.37
C PRO A 13 12.96 23.70 0.32
N LEU A 14 12.65 23.54 1.62
CA LEU A 14 12.83 22.27 2.31
C LEU A 14 12.00 21.26 1.50
N LEU A 15 12.67 20.55 0.60
CA LEU A 15 12.15 19.34 0.01
C LEU A 15 12.03 18.35 1.16
N ILE A 16 10.89 18.39 1.84
CA ILE A 16 10.32 17.20 2.44
C ILE A 16 10.17 16.26 1.24
N ASN A 17 11.11 15.33 1.09
CA ASN A 17 10.99 14.25 0.12
C ASN A 17 9.86 13.34 0.64
N ALA A 18 8.62 13.81 0.53
CA ALA A 18 7.48 12.93 0.60
C ALA A 18 7.70 11.91 -0.52
N GLN A 19 7.85 10.64 -0.15
CA GLN A 19 7.98 9.56 -1.11
C GLN A 19 6.85 9.71 -2.14
N THR A 20 7.19 9.78 -3.42
CA THR A 20 6.16 9.73 -4.46
C THR A 20 5.46 8.38 -4.33
N PRO A 21 4.13 8.35 -4.16
CA PRO A 21 3.41 7.10 -4.04
C PRO A 21 3.73 6.15 -5.19
N ASN A 22 3.95 4.88 -4.86
CA ASN A 22 4.40 3.86 -5.81
C ASN A 22 3.17 3.25 -6.48
N ARG A 23 3.24 3.12 -7.81
CA ARG A 23 2.15 2.51 -8.58
C ARG A 23 2.40 1.03 -8.80
N ALA A 24 1.32 0.26 -8.82
CA ALA A 24 1.35 -1.16 -9.14
C ALA A 24 0.16 -1.55 -10.00
N THR A 25 0.35 -2.56 -10.85
CA THR A 25 -0.77 -3.27 -11.48
C THR A 25 -0.89 -4.63 -10.80
N LEU A 26 -2.01 -4.85 -10.13
CA LEU A 26 -2.34 -6.08 -9.44
C LEU A 26 -3.25 -6.93 -10.33
N THR A 27 -3.01 -8.22 -10.41
CA THR A 27 -3.82 -9.18 -11.18
C THR A 27 -4.71 -9.97 -10.23
N LEU A 28 -5.97 -10.15 -10.59
CA LEU A 28 -6.91 -10.97 -9.81
C LEU A 28 -6.45 -12.42 -9.82
N VAL A 29 -6.38 -13.03 -8.63
CA VAL A 29 -5.99 -14.44 -8.47
C VAL A 29 -7.14 -15.39 -8.83
N GLN A 30 -6.80 -16.64 -9.15
CA GLN A 30 -7.78 -17.72 -9.37
C GLN A 30 -7.67 -18.73 -8.22
N GLU A 31 -8.14 -18.30 -7.04
CA GLU A 31 -8.10 -19.06 -5.79
C GLU A 31 -9.53 -19.25 -5.28
N ARG A 32 -9.87 -20.43 -4.76
CA ARG A 32 -11.21 -20.71 -4.23
C ARG A 32 -11.53 -19.76 -3.06
N GLY A 33 -12.72 -19.17 -3.06
CA GLY A 33 -13.15 -18.21 -2.05
C GLY A 33 -12.68 -16.77 -2.30
N PHE A 34 -12.00 -16.51 -3.42
CA PHE A 34 -11.62 -15.17 -3.85
C PHE A 34 -12.01 -14.95 -5.31
N ASN A 35 -12.37 -13.71 -5.65
CA ASN A 35 -12.78 -13.33 -7.00
C ASN A 35 -13.96 -14.19 -7.49
N GLU A 36 -14.78 -14.67 -6.57
CA GLU A 36 -16.04 -15.37 -6.77
C GLU A 36 -17.10 -14.45 -6.18
N PHE A 37 -17.97 -13.91 -7.04
CA PHE A 37 -19.07 -13.02 -6.68
C PHE A 37 -20.37 -13.78 -6.74
N ASP A 38 -20.95 -14.02 -5.57
CA ASP A 38 -22.24 -14.68 -5.44
C ASP A 38 -23.32 -13.65 -5.77
N MET A 39 -24.10 -13.93 -6.81
CA MET A 39 -25.17 -13.07 -7.30
C MET A 39 -26.50 -13.71 -6.94
N ASP A 40 -27.21 -13.08 -6.01
CA ASP A 40 -28.56 -13.44 -5.61
C ASP A 40 -29.57 -12.53 -6.33
N LEU A 41 -30.62 -13.14 -6.87
CA LEU A 41 -31.76 -12.44 -7.43
C LEU A 41 -33.04 -12.96 -6.78
N ASP A 42 -33.75 -12.10 -6.06
CA ASP A 42 -35.07 -12.39 -5.52
C ASP A 42 -36.13 -11.61 -6.29
N VAL A 43 -36.96 -12.34 -7.04
CA VAL A 43 -38.05 -11.75 -7.83
C VAL A 43 -39.34 -11.86 -7.05
N GLN A 44 -39.95 -10.71 -6.75
CA GLN A 44 -41.16 -10.64 -5.92
C GLN A 44 -42.26 -11.56 -6.46
N LEU A 45 -42.91 -12.34 -5.58
CA LEU A 45 -43.96 -13.30 -5.92
C LEU A 45 -43.51 -14.55 -6.72
N ILE A 46 -42.24 -14.66 -7.12
CA ILE A 46 -41.69 -15.84 -7.81
C ILE A 46 -40.70 -16.59 -6.91
N GLY A 47 -39.73 -15.87 -6.34
CA GLY A 47 -38.72 -16.40 -5.42
C GLY A 47 -37.27 -16.13 -5.85
N GLY A 48 -36.34 -16.65 -5.05
CA GLY A 48 -34.90 -16.46 -5.23
C GLY A 48 -34.20 -17.46 -6.15
N SER A 49 -33.09 -17.04 -6.72
CA SER A 49 -32.06 -17.84 -7.38
C SER A 49 -30.69 -17.23 -7.08
N ASP A 50 -29.68 -18.09 -6.99
CA ASP A 50 -28.28 -17.70 -6.82
C ASP A 50 -27.41 -18.40 -7.86
N ASP A 51 -26.35 -17.73 -8.30
CA ASP A 51 -25.23 -18.31 -9.06
C ASP A 51 -23.98 -17.42 -8.89
N THR A 52 -22.79 -17.97 -9.19
CA THR A 52 -21.50 -17.33 -8.89
C THR A 52 -20.79 -16.84 -10.15
N SER A 53 -20.53 -15.53 -10.22
CA SER A 53 -19.67 -14.94 -11.25
C SER A 53 -18.20 -15.03 -10.86
N ARG A 54 -17.37 -15.60 -11.73
CA ARG A 54 -15.91 -15.63 -11.55
C ARG A 54 -15.28 -14.38 -12.13
N LEU A 55 -14.55 -13.65 -11.30
CA LEU A 55 -13.88 -12.43 -11.69
C LEU A 55 -12.46 -12.68 -12.21
N THR A 56 -12.13 -11.98 -13.30
CA THR A 56 -10.79 -11.95 -13.89
C THR A 56 -10.41 -10.52 -14.25
N GLY A 57 -9.12 -10.20 -14.24
CA GLY A 57 -8.66 -8.89 -14.68
C GLY A 57 -7.53 -8.32 -13.83
N SER A 58 -7.46 -6.99 -13.77
CA SER A 58 -6.44 -6.28 -13.02
C SER A 58 -6.92 -4.97 -12.42
N VAL A 59 -6.25 -4.55 -11.35
CA VAL A 59 -6.47 -3.30 -10.62
C VAL A 59 -5.16 -2.53 -10.58
N GLN A 60 -5.20 -1.26 -10.95
CA GLN A 60 -4.09 -0.34 -10.78
C GLN A 60 -4.25 0.39 -9.46
N VAL A 61 -3.20 0.33 -8.64
CA VAL A 61 -3.19 0.92 -7.31
C VAL A 61 -1.99 1.84 -7.14
N GLU A 62 -2.12 2.73 -6.17
CA GLU A 62 -1.06 3.60 -5.68
C GLU A 62 -0.91 3.39 -4.16
N VAL A 63 0.32 3.14 -3.71
CA VAL A 63 0.66 2.77 -2.32
C VAL A 63 1.92 3.50 -1.86
N ASN A 64 2.00 3.88 -0.58
CA ASN A 64 3.23 4.41 0.01
C ASN A 64 3.95 3.31 0.78
N ILE A 65 5.02 2.78 0.23
CA ILE A 65 5.74 1.66 0.87
C ILE A 65 6.58 2.19 2.00
N ILE A 66 6.33 1.71 3.22
CA ILE A 66 7.14 1.95 4.41
C ILE A 66 8.13 0.78 4.53
N PRO A 67 9.38 0.92 4.07
CA PRO A 67 10.27 -0.22 3.86
C PRO A 67 10.66 -0.90 5.18
N GLY A 68 10.86 -0.09 6.24
CA GLY A 68 11.36 -0.54 7.54
C GLY A 68 10.43 -1.43 8.33
N ILE A 69 9.15 -1.47 7.98
CA ILE A 69 8.16 -2.40 8.55
C ILE A 69 7.51 -3.26 7.48
N SER A 70 7.92 -3.12 6.21
CA SER A 70 7.32 -3.81 5.06
C SER A 70 5.79 -3.67 5.05
N SER A 71 5.32 -2.41 5.09
CA SER A 71 3.89 -2.11 5.13
C SER A 71 3.58 -0.87 4.28
N THR A 72 2.34 -0.40 4.34
CA THR A 72 1.88 0.84 3.74
C THR A 72 0.85 1.52 4.62
N ASP A 73 0.80 2.85 4.57
CA ASP A 73 -0.21 3.67 5.25
C ASP A 73 -1.30 4.17 4.28
N GLN A 74 -1.21 3.83 2.99
CA GLN A 74 -2.22 4.20 2.01
C GLN A 74 -2.45 3.16 0.92
N LEU A 75 -3.69 3.14 0.42
CA LEU A 75 -4.08 2.37 -0.76
C LEU A 75 -5.13 3.17 -1.55
N THR A 76 -4.73 3.63 -2.73
CA THR A 76 -5.61 4.32 -3.67
C THR A 76 -5.83 3.47 -4.91
N ILE A 77 -7.07 3.30 -5.35
CA ILE A 77 -7.42 2.58 -6.56
C ILE A 77 -7.55 3.57 -7.71
N LEU A 78 -6.62 3.50 -8.65
CA LEU A 78 -6.57 4.41 -9.80
C LEU A 78 -7.52 3.97 -10.92
N ASN A 79 -7.61 2.67 -11.14
CA ASN A 79 -8.42 2.06 -12.18
C ASN A 79 -8.57 0.56 -11.90
N ALA A 80 -9.68 -0.04 -12.34
CA ALA A 80 -9.83 -1.48 -12.40
C ALA A 80 -10.50 -1.90 -13.71
N ASN A 81 -10.03 -3.00 -14.27
CA ASN A 81 -10.65 -3.65 -15.41
C ASN A 81 -10.94 -5.09 -15.01
N VAL A 82 -12.13 -5.30 -14.45
CA VAL A 82 -12.58 -6.58 -13.93
C VAL A 82 -13.73 -7.09 -14.79
N ARG A 83 -13.68 -8.36 -15.14
CA ARG A 83 -14.70 -9.07 -15.94
C ARG A 83 -15.27 -10.20 -15.12
N GLY A 84 -16.59 -10.29 -15.04
CA GLY A 84 -17.29 -11.45 -14.52
C GLY A 84 -17.53 -12.49 -15.61
N SER A 85 -17.64 -13.75 -15.21
CA SER A 85 -18.27 -14.77 -16.05
C SER A 85 -19.78 -14.54 -16.10
N ASP A 86 -20.40 -15.09 -17.14
CA ASP A 86 -21.84 -15.16 -17.26
C ASP A 86 -22.43 -15.94 -16.06
N VAL A 87 -23.65 -15.58 -15.67
CA VAL A 87 -24.38 -16.10 -14.51
C VAL A 87 -25.79 -16.44 -14.97
N ASP A 88 -26.29 -17.61 -14.60
CA ASP A 88 -27.63 -18.08 -14.93
C ASP A 88 -28.53 -18.11 -13.69
N LEU A 89 -29.57 -17.28 -13.68
CA LEU A 89 -30.49 -17.11 -12.57
C LEU A 89 -31.88 -17.57 -12.99
N SER A 90 -32.44 -18.57 -12.32
CA SER A 90 -33.76 -19.09 -12.66
C SER A 90 -34.49 -19.63 -11.45
N SER A 91 -35.79 -19.33 -11.36
CA SER A 91 -36.62 -19.81 -10.26
C SER A 91 -38.09 -19.90 -10.68
N GLY A 92 -38.90 -20.53 -9.81
CA GLY A 92 -40.35 -20.60 -9.94
C GLY A 92 -40.91 -21.96 -10.38
N GLY A 93 -42.14 -21.95 -10.88
CA GLY A 93 -42.93 -23.12 -11.24
C GLY A 93 -44.03 -22.81 -12.27
N PHE A 94 -45.10 -23.60 -12.27
CA PHE A 94 -46.13 -23.51 -13.32
C PHE A 94 -46.89 -22.18 -13.34
N PHE A 95 -47.13 -21.56 -12.17
CA PHE A 95 -47.93 -20.34 -12.05
C PHE A 95 -47.14 -19.04 -12.22
N ALA A 96 -45.83 -19.09 -11.98
CA ALA A 96 -44.89 -18.00 -12.23
C ALA A 96 -43.46 -18.55 -12.26
N ASN A 97 -42.62 -18.07 -13.18
CA ASN A 97 -41.21 -18.44 -13.30
C ASN A 97 -40.40 -17.34 -13.97
N TYR A 98 -39.08 -17.40 -13.80
CA TYR A 98 -38.14 -16.59 -14.58
C TYR A 98 -36.89 -17.39 -14.95
N SER A 99 -36.22 -16.92 -15.99
CA SER A 99 -34.89 -17.38 -16.40
C SER A 99 -34.16 -16.20 -17.00
N PHE A 100 -33.06 -15.80 -16.37
CA PHE A 100 -32.17 -14.74 -16.81
C PHE A 100 -30.74 -15.25 -16.94
N THR A 101 -30.03 -14.72 -17.92
CA THR A 101 -28.61 -14.97 -18.12
C THR A 101 -27.91 -13.62 -18.19
N SER A 102 -26.93 -13.40 -17.32
CA SER A 102 -26.05 -12.25 -17.43
C SER A 102 -24.96 -12.52 -18.48
N LYS A 103 -24.62 -11.52 -19.29
CA LYS A 103 -23.58 -11.63 -20.31
C LYS A 103 -22.64 -10.44 -20.28
N GLY A 104 -21.35 -10.74 -20.32
CA GLY A 104 -20.31 -9.72 -20.53
C GLY A 104 -20.19 -8.71 -19.39
N LEU A 105 -20.49 -9.13 -18.16
CA LEU A 105 -20.38 -8.31 -16.96
C LEU A 105 -18.99 -7.70 -16.83
N ARG A 106 -18.94 -6.38 -16.59
CA ARG A 106 -17.72 -5.71 -16.17
C ARG A 106 -17.94 -4.85 -14.96
N PHE A 107 -16.91 -4.83 -14.14
CA PHE A 107 -16.87 -4.07 -12.92
C PHE A 107 -15.73 -3.06 -12.98
N SER A 108 -16.03 -1.82 -12.61
CA SER A 108 -15.07 -0.81 -12.25
C SER A 108 -14.95 -0.71 -10.73
N LEU A 109 -13.80 -0.27 -10.26
CA LEU A 109 -13.49 -0.13 -8.84
C LEU A 109 -12.74 1.18 -8.65
N ARG A 110 -13.13 1.96 -7.66
CA ARG A 110 -12.51 3.25 -7.34
C ARG A 110 -12.42 3.48 -5.84
N SER A 111 -11.48 4.31 -5.45
CA SER A 111 -11.46 4.93 -4.13
C SER A 111 -12.49 6.07 -4.08
N ILE A 112 -13.23 6.17 -2.97
CA ILE A 112 -14.22 7.23 -2.74
C ILE A 112 -13.51 8.52 -2.33
N LEU A 113 -12.48 8.40 -1.49
CA LEU A 113 -11.61 9.48 -1.06
C LEU A 113 -10.15 9.08 -1.21
N ASP A 114 -9.36 9.97 -1.81
CA ASP A 114 -7.94 9.76 -2.04
C ASP A 114 -7.09 10.63 -1.11
N PRO A 115 -6.02 10.11 -0.49
CA PRO A 115 -5.64 8.69 -0.48
C PRO A 115 -6.52 7.87 0.49
N GLY A 116 -6.75 6.59 0.17
CA GLY A 116 -7.38 5.65 1.09
C GLY A 116 -6.44 5.30 2.25
N VAL A 117 -6.94 5.31 3.48
CA VAL A 117 -6.15 5.12 4.71
C VAL A 117 -5.99 3.63 5.01
N VAL A 118 -4.76 3.22 5.30
CA VAL A 118 -4.38 1.88 5.75
C VAL A 118 -3.69 2.00 7.11
N ASP A 119 -4.01 1.11 8.03
CA ASP A 119 -3.23 0.97 9.26
C ASP A 119 -1.88 0.29 8.93
N PRO A 120 -0.74 0.99 9.06
CA PRO A 120 0.55 0.43 8.71
C PRO A 120 1.00 -0.70 9.65
N GLU A 121 0.44 -0.83 10.85
CA GLU A 121 0.80 -1.92 11.77
C GLU A 121 0.19 -3.27 11.35
N THR A 122 -1.04 -3.23 10.82
CA THR A 122 -1.82 -4.44 10.51
C THR A 122 -1.98 -4.68 9.01
N GLY A 123 -1.83 -3.63 8.19
CA GLY A 123 -2.19 -3.61 6.78
C GLY A 123 -3.71 -3.58 6.55
N GLU A 124 -4.52 -3.38 7.59
CA GLU A 124 -5.98 -3.37 7.50
C GLU A 124 -6.51 -1.99 7.07
N PHE A 125 -7.62 -2.00 6.37
CA PHE A 125 -8.32 -0.78 5.96
C PHE A 125 -9.84 -1.01 5.97
N ASP A 126 -10.60 0.08 6.11
CA ASP A 126 -12.06 0.05 5.98
C ASP A 126 -12.42 -0.12 4.49
N ALA A 127 -13.13 -1.20 4.15
CA ALA A 127 -13.51 -1.49 2.78
C ALA A 127 -14.53 -0.49 2.22
N SER A 128 -15.26 0.22 3.09
CA SER A 128 -16.20 1.28 2.69
C SER A 128 -15.53 2.49 2.04
N GLN A 129 -14.20 2.57 2.09
CA GLN A 129 -13.41 3.56 1.35
C GLN A 129 -13.39 3.31 -0.17
N TYR A 130 -13.86 2.15 -0.62
CA TYR A 130 -13.86 1.75 -2.02
C TYR A 130 -15.26 1.43 -2.49
N GLU A 131 -15.52 1.75 -3.75
CA GLU A 131 -16.80 1.51 -4.42
C GLU A 131 -16.57 0.68 -5.67
N ILE A 132 -17.32 -0.41 -5.78
CA ILE A 132 -17.42 -1.23 -6.98
C ILE A 132 -18.68 -0.83 -7.76
N THR A 133 -18.58 -0.83 -9.09
CA THR A 133 -19.72 -0.57 -9.97
C THR A 133 -19.75 -1.59 -11.10
N ALA A 134 -20.88 -2.29 -11.26
CA ALA A 134 -21.23 -3.02 -12.46
C ALA A 134 -21.77 -2.03 -13.49
N ASP A 135 -20.92 -1.64 -14.45
CA ASP A 135 -21.21 -0.56 -15.42
C ASP A 135 -21.32 -1.06 -16.87
N ARG A 136 -21.17 -2.38 -17.09
CA ARG A 136 -21.36 -3.01 -18.40
C ARG A 136 -21.83 -4.45 -18.25
N GLY A 137 -22.48 -4.90 -19.32
CA GLY A 137 -23.06 -6.23 -19.43
C GLY A 137 -24.56 -6.10 -19.63
N VAL A 138 -25.21 -7.21 -19.88
CA VAL A 138 -26.67 -7.29 -20.00
C VAL A 138 -27.18 -8.43 -19.12
N LEU A 139 -28.38 -8.28 -18.59
CA LEU A 139 -29.17 -9.33 -17.98
C LEU A 139 -30.37 -9.57 -18.88
N GLU A 140 -30.33 -10.65 -19.65
CA GLU A 140 -31.34 -10.98 -20.65
C GLU A 140 -32.13 -12.20 -20.22
N GLY A 141 -33.44 -12.22 -20.49
CA GLY A 141 -34.24 -13.41 -20.28
C GLY A 141 -35.72 -13.13 -20.31
N SER A 142 -36.48 -13.93 -19.56
CA SER A 142 -37.93 -13.76 -19.50
C SER A 142 -38.48 -14.07 -18.12
N ALA A 143 -39.54 -13.35 -17.76
CA ALA A 143 -40.36 -13.60 -16.59
C ALA A 143 -41.79 -13.89 -17.04
N TYR A 144 -42.42 -14.86 -16.40
CA TYR A 144 -43.81 -15.22 -16.61
C TYR A 144 -44.58 -15.15 -15.30
N THR A 145 -45.74 -14.51 -15.32
CA THR A 145 -46.76 -14.67 -14.27
C THR A 145 -48.14 -14.87 -14.90
N LEU A 146 -49.06 -15.48 -14.15
CA LEU A 146 -50.45 -15.64 -14.61
C LEU A 146 -51.17 -14.31 -14.85
N LEU A 147 -50.73 -13.23 -14.18
CA LEU A 147 -51.36 -11.91 -14.23
C LEU A 147 -50.84 -11.07 -15.40
N THR A 148 -49.55 -11.18 -15.71
CA THR A 148 -48.84 -10.30 -16.65
C THR A 148 -48.45 -11.01 -17.95
N GLY A 149 -48.61 -12.34 -18.01
CA GLY A 149 -48.13 -13.15 -19.12
C GLY A 149 -46.61 -13.29 -19.13
N GLY A 150 -46.08 -13.77 -20.26
CA GLY A 150 -44.64 -13.83 -20.49
C GLY A 150 -44.11 -12.50 -20.98
N GLN A 151 -43.02 -12.05 -20.40
CA GLN A 151 -42.35 -10.81 -20.76
C GLN A 151 -40.87 -11.07 -20.92
N GLU A 152 -40.28 -10.52 -21.98
CA GLU A 152 -38.84 -10.48 -22.15
C GLU A 152 -38.29 -9.31 -21.34
N ILE A 153 -37.21 -9.58 -20.60
CA ILE A 153 -36.46 -8.57 -19.87
C ILE A 153 -35.08 -8.50 -20.52
N ASP A 154 -34.69 -7.29 -20.87
CA ASP A 154 -33.35 -6.95 -21.33
C ASP A 154 -32.92 -5.74 -20.52
N PHE A 155 -32.06 -5.99 -19.52
CA PHE A 155 -31.52 -4.96 -18.65
C PHE A 155 -30.05 -4.73 -18.99
N ASN A 156 -29.69 -3.47 -19.24
CA ASN A 156 -28.33 -3.09 -19.60
C ASN A 156 -27.67 -2.30 -18.47
N PHE A 157 -26.62 -2.88 -17.87
CA PHE A 157 -25.86 -2.26 -16.78
C PHE A 157 -25.12 -0.97 -17.20
N ALA A 158 -24.99 -0.71 -18.51
CA ALA A 158 -24.45 0.56 -18.97
C ALA A 158 -25.46 1.71 -18.90
N ASP A 159 -26.76 1.40 -18.94
CA ASP A 159 -27.83 2.39 -18.88
C ASP A 159 -28.23 2.66 -17.41
N GLU A 160 -28.29 1.60 -16.60
CA GLU A 160 -28.58 1.67 -15.17
C GLU A 160 -27.52 0.86 -14.39
N PRO A 161 -26.37 1.49 -14.05
CA PRO A 161 -25.27 0.81 -13.40
C PRO A 161 -25.56 0.54 -11.93
N PHE A 162 -25.09 -0.62 -11.45
CA PHE A 162 -25.18 -0.94 -10.04
C PHE A 162 -23.88 -0.62 -9.33
N SER A 163 -23.96 0.15 -8.25
CA SER A 163 -22.83 0.53 -7.40
C SER A 163 -23.06 0.09 -5.96
N GLY A 164 -21.98 -0.32 -5.30
CA GLY A 164 -21.96 -0.67 -3.88
C GLY A 164 -20.60 -0.36 -3.28
N VAL A 165 -20.59 -0.05 -1.98
CA VAL A 165 -19.35 0.17 -1.23
C VAL A 165 -18.88 -1.12 -0.58
N GLY A 166 -17.57 -1.24 -0.35
CA GLY A 166 -17.03 -2.37 0.38
C GLY A 166 -17.59 -2.46 1.80
N GLY A 167 -17.84 -3.68 2.26
CA GLY A 167 -18.34 -3.96 3.60
C GLY A 167 -17.29 -4.66 4.45
N GLY A 168 -17.02 -4.13 5.65
CA GLY A 168 -16.09 -4.73 6.61
C GLY A 168 -14.63 -4.30 6.43
N THR A 169 -13.70 -5.18 6.83
CA THR A 169 -12.27 -4.89 6.87
C THR A 169 -11.57 -5.56 5.68
N GLY A 170 -10.92 -4.75 4.84
CA GLY A 170 -9.99 -5.24 3.83
C GLY A 170 -8.56 -5.28 4.35
N LYS A 171 -7.66 -5.89 3.56
CA LYS A 171 -6.27 -6.06 3.93
C LYS A 171 -5.33 -5.89 2.74
N ILE A 172 -4.25 -5.15 2.94
CA ILE A 172 -3.09 -5.11 2.04
C ILE A 172 -1.88 -5.71 2.76
N THR A 173 -1.26 -6.70 2.13
CA THR A 173 -0.01 -7.30 2.61
C THR A 173 1.13 -6.85 1.70
N VAL A 174 2.16 -6.27 2.29
CA VAL A 174 3.40 -5.88 1.62
C VAL A 174 4.50 -6.84 2.07
N THR A 175 5.22 -7.44 1.12
CA THR A 175 6.35 -8.33 1.46
C THR A 175 7.57 -7.99 0.63
N PRO A 176 8.77 -7.90 1.24
CA PRO A 176 10.00 -7.73 0.47
C PRO A 176 10.20 -8.87 -0.53
N SER A 177 10.62 -8.52 -1.74
CA SER A 177 10.85 -9.46 -2.85
C SER A 177 12.33 -9.57 -3.15
N ARG A 178 12.86 -8.65 -3.98
CA ARG A 178 14.24 -8.66 -4.46
C ARG A 178 14.78 -7.24 -4.58
N THR A 179 16.10 -7.11 -4.59
CA THR A 179 16.79 -5.87 -4.94
C THR A 179 17.47 -6.03 -6.30
N VAL A 180 17.26 -5.07 -7.21
CA VAL A 180 17.91 -5.02 -8.53
C VAL A 180 18.45 -3.61 -8.77
N GLY A 181 19.76 -3.45 -8.67
CA GLY A 181 20.39 -2.13 -8.74
C GLY A 181 19.89 -1.22 -7.61
N SER A 182 19.40 -0.04 -7.96
CA SER A 182 18.79 0.94 -7.03
C SER A 182 17.35 0.62 -6.65
N ARG A 183 16.74 -0.45 -7.16
CA ARG A 183 15.32 -0.75 -6.92
C ARG A 183 15.15 -1.87 -5.92
N VAL A 184 14.35 -1.61 -4.89
CA VAL A 184 13.89 -2.62 -3.93
C VAL A 184 12.43 -2.93 -4.23
N TYR A 185 12.16 -4.17 -4.58
CA TYR A 185 10.84 -4.64 -4.98
C TYR A 185 10.06 -5.21 -3.79
N PHE A 186 8.76 -4.99 -3.82
CA PHE A 186 7.80 -5.46 -2.81
C PHE A 186 6.60 -6.09 -3.49
N ASN A 187 6.24 -7.31 -3.09
CA ASN A 187 5.00 -7.93 -3.51
C ASN A 187 3.84 -7.33 -2.72
N LEU A 188 2.74 -7.11 -3.41
CA LEU A 188 1.49 -6.60 -2.87
C LEU A 188 0.43 -7.67 -3.03
N ALA A 189 -0.36 -7.91 -1.99
CA ALA A 189 -1.58 -8.69 -2.03
C ALA A 189 -2.70 -7.89 -1.36
N VAL A 190 -3.74 -7.57 -2.12
CA VAL A 190 -4.91 -6.82 -1.64
C VAL A 190 -6.09 -7.76 -1.59
N GLU A 191 -6.77 -7.81 -0.45
CA GLU A 191 -8.04 -8.50 -0.21
C GLU A 191 -9.09 -7.45 0.14
N LEU A 192 -10.11 -7.31 -0.70
CA LEU A 192 -11.14 -6.29 -0.60
C LEU A 192 -12.53 -6.96 -0.58
N PRO A 193 -13.20 -7.00 0.58
CA PRO A 193 -14.58 -7.47 0.66
C PRO A 193 -15.51 -6.42 0.04
N LEU A 194 -16.38 -6.88 -0.87
CA LEU A 194 -17.29 -6.05 -1.63
C LEU A 194 -18.70 -6.61 -1.51
N SER A 195 -19.66 -5.69 -1.40
CA SER A 195 -21.08 -6.00 -1.35
C SER A 195 -21.84 -4.95 -2.16
N LEU A 196 -22.78 -5.41 -2.96
CA LEU A 196 -23.67 -4.59 -3.77
C LEU A 196 -25.08 -5.07 -3.52
N ASP A 197 -25.99 -4.16 -3.23
CA ASP A 197 -27.40 -4.45 -2.96
C ASP A 197 -28.23 -3.36 -3.65
N GLN A 198 -29.00 -3.75 -4.66
CA GLN A 198 -29.85 -2.85 -5.44
C GLN A 198 -31.17 -3.50 -5.84
N ALA A 199 -32.23 -2.71 -5.77
CA ALA A 199 -33.54 -3.11 -6.28
C ALA A 199 -33.70 -2.70 -7.75
N ILE A 200 -34.18 -3.62 -8.58
CA ILE A 200 -34.73 -3.36 -9.91
C ILE A 200 -36.21 -3.04 -9.72
N ASP A 201 -36.52 -1.75 -9.64
CA ASP A 201 -37.89 -1.22 -9.64
C ASP A 201 -38.08 -0.35 -10.89
N THR A 202 -38.12 -0.99 -12.06
CA THR A 202 -38.40 -0.26 -13.29
C THR A 202 -39.91 -0.13 -13.47
N GLU A 203 -40.40 1.06 -13.87
CA GLU A 203 -41.76 1.25 -14.38
C GLU A 203 -42.08 0.34 -15.60
N GLN A 204 -41.07 -0.36 -16.12
CA GLN A 204 -41.07 -1.25 -17.27
C GLN A 204 -41.07 -2.75 -16.90
N SER A 205 -40.82 -3.11 -15.64
CA SER A 205 -40.93 -4.48 -15.13
C SER A 205 -42.20 -4.62 -14.28
N PRO A 206 -43.06 -5.62 -14.55
CA PRO A 206 -44.25 -5.86 -13.73
C PRO A 206 -43.90 -6.55 -12.40
N VAL A 207 -42.62 -6.86 -12.17
CA VAL A 207 -42.15 -7.52 -10.95
C VAL A 207 -40.91 -6.81 -10.44
N ALA A 208 -40.97 -6.34 -9.19
CA ALA A 208 -39.80 -5.82 -8.48
C ALA A 208 -38.85 -6.98 -8.19
N ALA A 209 -37.54 -6.73 -8.31
CA ALA A 209 -36.52 -7.71 -7.97
C ALA A 209 -35.40 -7.09 -7.16
N ASP A 210 -34.90 -7.80 -6.17
CA ASP A 210 -33.72 -7.39 -5.40
C ASP A 210 -32.51 -8.16 -5.90
N VAL A 211 -31.45 -7.44 -6.25
CA VAL A 211 -30.17 -8.00 -6.70
C VAL A 211 -29.12 -7.73 -5.65
N LYS A 212 -28.48 -8.81 -5.20
CA LYS A 212 -27.39 -8.74 -4.25
C LYS A 212 -26.16 -9.44 -4.82
N ILE A 213 -25.00 -8.81 -4.70
CA ILE A 213 -23.71 -9.34 -5.13
C ILE A 213 -22.73 -9.25 -3.97
N ASP A 214 -22.23 -10.38 -3.49
CA ASP A 214 -21.24 -10.44 -2.41
C ASP A 214 -19.99 -11.18 -2.84
N GLY A 215 -18.82 -10.75 -2.36
CA GLY A 215 -17.59 -11.52 -2.52
C GLY A 215 -16.34 -10.80 -2.02
N ILE A 216 -15.20 -11.49 -2.08
CA ILE A 216 -13.90 -10.91 -1.72
C ILE A 216 -13.04 -10.86 -2.97
N MET A 217 -12.68 -9.65 -3.40
CA MET A 217 -11.73 -9.46 -4.49
C MET A 217 -10.31 -9.61 -3.94
N LYS A 218 -9.50 -10.47 -4.56
CA LYS A 218 -8.08 -10.62 -4.23
C LYS A 218 -7.20 -10.37 -5.44
N ALA A 219 -6.30 -9.40 -5.33
CA ALA A 219 -5.38 -9.04 -6.41
C ALA A 219 -3.94 -8.99 -5.91
N VAL A 220 -3.02 -9.52 -6.72
CA VAL A 220 -1.59 -9.60 -6.39
C VAL A 220 -0.72 -8.96 -7.46
N GLY A 221 0.38 -8.34 -7.06
CA GLY A 221 1.31 -7.70 -7.97
C GLY A 221 2.59 -7.28 -7.27
N GLU A 222 3.37 -6.44 -7.93
CA GLU A 222 4.65 -5.96 -7.40
C GLU A 222 4.78 -4.46 -7.64
N THR A 223 5.41 -3.77 -6.69
CA THR A 223 5.89 -2.40 -6.85
C THR A 223 7.35 -2.31 -6.41
N PHE A 224 7.98 -1.16 -6.58
CA PHE A 224 9.33 -0.92 -6.10
C PHE A 224 9.49 0.50 -5.59
N ILE A 225 10.42 0.66 -4.66
CA ILE A 225 10.99 1.96 -4.31
C ILE A 225 12.35 2.09 -4.97
N GLU A 226 12.75 3.32 -5.28
CA GLU A 226 14.11 3.62 -5.72
C GLU A 226 14.92 4.19 -4.55
N VAL A 227 16.03 3.54 -4.26
CA VAL A 227 16.97 3.93 -3.20
C VAL A 227 18.34 4.17 -3.81
N ALA A 228 18.95 5.29 -3.45
CA ALA A 228 20.26 5.64 -3.96
C ALA A 228 21.30 4.58 -3.53
N ASP A 229 22.06 4.07 -4.49
CA ASP A 229 23.28 3.32 -4.18
C ASP A 229 24.41 4.28 -3.74
N TYR A 230 25.45 3.74 -3.11
CA TYR A 230 26.57 4.55 -2.63
C TYR A 230 27.29 5.30 -3.77
N ALA A 231 27.50 4.67 -4.92
CA ALA A 231 28.26 5.26 -6.02
C ALA A 231 27.51 6.47 -6.62
N SER A 232 26.21 6.34 -6.80
CA SER A 232 25.29 7.38 -7.25
C SER A 232 25.21 8.52 -6.23
N TRP A 233 25.08 8.19 -4.93
CA TRP A 233 25.14 9.20 -3.87
C TRP A 233 26.49 9.91 -3.82
N ALA A 234 27.60 9.18 -3.89
CA ALA A 234 28.95 9.74 -3.84
C ALA A 234 29.21 10.68 -5.02
N ALA A 235 28.77 10.32 -6.23
CA ALA A 235 28.84 11.17 -7.40
C ALA A 235 28.05 12.48 -7.20
N GLN A 236 26.84 12.42 -6.62
CA GLN A 236 26.05 13.61 -6.29
C GLN A 236 26.75 14.51 -5.25
N GLN A 237 27.46 13.90 -4.30
CA GLN A 237 28.27 14.65 -3.33
C GLN A 237 29.60 15.15 -3.92
N GLY A 238 29.97 14.76 -5.14
CA GLY A 238 31.26 15.11 -5.75
C GLY A 238 32.46 14.33 -5.18
N PHE A 239 32.23 13.07 -4.77
CA PHE A 239 33.24 12.15 -4.28
C PHE A 239 33.49 11.01 -5.28
N PRO A 240 34.67 10.37 -5.28
CA PRO A 240 34.90 9.12 -6.00
C PRO A 240 33.96 8.01 -5.53
N SER A 241 33.54 7.11 -6.42
CA SER A 241 32.60 6.02 -6.09
C SER A 241 33.17 5.01 -5.10
N GLN A 242 34.49 4.81 -5.03
CA GLN A 242 35.15 3.91 -4.06
C GLN A 242 35.62 4.61 -2.76
N SER A 243 34.95 5.70 -2.38
CA SER A 243 35.35 6.53 -1.24
C SER A 243 34.64 6.16 0.08
N GLU A 244 34.05 4.96 0.19
CA GLU A 244 33.23 4.56 1.35
C GLU A 244 33.96 4.75 2.69
N ASN A 245 35.26 4.47 2.71
CA ASN A 245 36.12 4.53 3.88
C ASN A 245 36.84 5.88 4.05
N ALA A 246 36.61 6.84 3.14
CA ALA A 246 37.20 8.17 3.24
C ALA A 246 36.39 9.04 4.22
N PHE A 247 37.05 10.07 4.75
CA PHE A 247 36.49 10.99 5.75
C PHE A 247 36.31 12.39 5.14
N GLN A 248 35.57 12.47 4.02
CA GLN A 248 35.51 13.69 3.21
C GLN A 248 34.38 14.65 3.61
N LEU A 249 33.31 14.13 4.20
CA LEU A 249 32.26 14.95 4.80
C LEU A 249 32.74 15.57 6.11
N TRP A 250 33.16 14.71 7.03
CA TRP A 250 33.71 15.08 8.33
C TRP A 250 34.70 14.01 8.80
N PRO A 251 35.68 14.38 9.65
CA PRO A 251 36.69 13.46 10.15
C PRO A 251 36.17 12.45 11.20
N SER A 252 34.94 12.61 11.67
CA SER A 252 34.38 11.79 12.76
C SER A 252 33.89 10.42 12.30
N ALA A 253 33.50 10.27 11.05
CA ALA A 253 32.97 9.03 10.49
C ALA A 253 33.25 8.94 8.98
N SER A 254 33.29 7.71 8.45
CA SER A 254 33.51 7.54 7.02
C SER A 254 32.29 7.96 6.19
N ASN A 255 32.50 8.27 4.91
CA ASN A 255 31.44 8.65 3.97
C ASN A 255 30.30 7.60 3.93
N TYR A 256 30.62 6.32 4.08
CA TYR A 256 29.60 5.26 4.15
C TYR A 256 28.62 5.44 5.31
N HIS A 257 29.08 5.84 6.49
CA HIS A 257 28.19 6.03 7.64
C HIS A 257 27.19 7.16 7.38
N TYR A 258 27.67 8.25 6.77
CA TYR A 258 26.81 9.36 6.37
C TYR A 258 25.79 8.93 5.32
N PHE A 259 26.22 8.19 4.29
CA PHE A 259 25.32 7.62 3.29
C PHE A 259 24.26 6.71 3.94
N ALA A 260 24.68 5.74 4.76
CA ALA A 260 23.80 4.76 5.38
C ALA A 260 22.74 5.39 6.29
N LEU A 261 23.05 6.54 6.92
CA LEU A 261 22.12 7.30 7.78
C LEU A 261 21.33 8.37 7.01
N GLY A 262 21.49 8.45 5.69
CA GLY A 262 20.74 9.36 4.81
C GLY A 262 21.24 10.80 4.78
N PHE A 263 22.47 11.07 5.22
CA PHE A 263 23.05 12.41 5.16
C PHE A 263 23.54 12.79 3.76
N SER A 264 23.56 14.09 3.51
CA SER A 264 24.22 14.71 2.36
C SER A 264 25.32 15.66 2.84
N ARG A 265 26.11 16.23 1.91
CA ARG A 265 27.07 17.29 2.24
C ARG A 265 26.43 18.50 2.92
N ALA A 266 25.18 18.80 2.61
CA ALA A 266 24.47 19.95 3.21
C ALA A 266 23.94 19.66 4.62
N SER A 267 23.71 18.39 4.97
CA SER A 267 23.06 17.99 6.23
C SER A 267 23.96 17.18 7.18
N ALA A 268 25.14 16.75 6.72
CA ALA A 268 26.04 15.91 7.50
C ALA A 268 26.50 16.62 8.79
N PRO A 269 26.25 16.03 9.97
CA PRO A 269 26.71 16.58 11.22
C PRO A 269 28.21 16.32 11.42
N ASP A 270 28.85 17.22 12.16
CA ASP A 270 30.23 17.10 12.60
C ASP A 270 30.48 15.85 13.47
N GLN A 271 29.48 15.45 14.27
CA GLN A 271 29.45 14.22 15.05
C GLN A 271 28.13 13.48 14.86
N LEU A 272 28.20 12.15 14.76
CA LEU A 272 27.01 11.29 14.58
C LEU A 272 26.18 11.09 15.85
N PHE A 273 26.72 11.39 17.03
CA PHE A 273 25.99 11.29 18.30
C PHE A 273 25.77 12.67 18.91
N ASP A 274 24.56 12.93 19.39
CA ASP A 274 24.29 14.00 20.35
C ASP A 274 24.21 13.42 21.76
N PHE A 275 24.96 14.01 22.69
CA PHE A 275 24.97 13.61 24.09
C PHE A 275 24.11 14.54 24.93
N SER A 276 23.13 13.97 25.62
CA SER A 276 22.23 14.70 26.51
C SER A 276 21.92 13.88 27.77
N GLN A 277 21.09 14.43 28.66
CA GLN A 277 20.57 13.68 29.80
C GLN A 277 19.71 12.48 29.39
N ALA A 278 19.11 12.51 28.19
CA ALA A 278 18.29 11.41 27.68
C ALA A 278 19.13 10.23 27.18
N GLY A 279 20.42 10.45 26.87
CA GLY A 279 21.27 9.43 26.27
C GLY A 279 22.24 9.99 25.22
N ALA A 280 22.93 9.08 24.54
CA ALA A 280 23.62 9.36 23.29
C ALA A 280 22.69 8.98 22.14
N THR A 281 22.19 10.00 21.45
CA THR A 281 21.25 9.87 20.34
C THR A 281 22.02 9.80 19.03
N LEU A 282 21.84 8.72 18.27
CA LEU A 282 22.37 8.63 16.90
C LEU A 282 21.57 9.58 15.99
N LYS A 283 22.27 10.50 15.33
CA LYS A 283 21.67 11.39 14.33
C LYS A 283 21.39 10.62 13.04
N THR A 284 20.24 10.91 12.44
CA THR A 284 19.80 10.40 11.14
C THR A 284 19.29 11.56 10.30
N ALA A 285 19.31 11.42 8.98
CA ALA A 285 18.68 12.37 8.06
C ALA A 285 17.75 11.69 7.04
N GLY A 286 17.87 10.39 6.83
CA GLY A 286 16.93 9.60 6.04
C GLY A 286 15.80 9.04 6.89
N GLU A 287 14.70 8.68 6.22
CA GLU A 287 13.57 7.97 6.84
C GLU A 287 13.88 6.48 7.10
N PHE A 288 14.80 5.91 6.32
CA PHE A 288 15.24 4.53 6.44
C PHE A 288 16.73 4.39 6.16
N ALA A 289 17.34 3.32 6.67
CA ALA A 289 18.76 3.07 6.54
C ALA A 289 19.13 2.62 5.12
N LEU A 290 20.13 3.27 4.50
CA LEU A 290 20.67 2.90 3.18
C LEU A 290 21.83 1.89 3.27
N GLY A 291 22.18 1.46 4.48
CA GLY A 291 23.20 0.46 4.74
C GLY A 291 23.08 -0.11 6.16
N SER A 292 23.74 -1.24 6.40
CA SER A 292 23.70 -1.90 7.70
C SER A 292 24.82 -1.36 8.60
N LEU A 293 24.45 -1.01 9.83
CA LEU A 293 25.31 -0.37 10.84
C LEU A 293 25.11 -1.02 12.21
N GLU A 294 26.14 -0.97 13.05
CA GLU A 294 26.06 -1.39 14.45
C GLU A 294 26.65 -0.33 15.38
N ILE A 295 25.89 0.03 16.42
CA ILE A 295 26.37 0.82 17.55
C ILE A 295 27.07 -0.11 18.51
N GLN A 296 28.37 0.15 18.71
CA GLN A 296 29.23 -0.59 19.63
C GLN A 296 29.73 0.30 20.75
N TRP A 297 30.02 -0.33 21.88
CA TRP A 297 30.60 0.33 23.04
C TRP A 297 31.84 -0.39 23.56
N SER A 298 32.69 0.33 24.29
CA SER A 298 33.93 -0.20 24.86
C SER A 298 34.31 0.51 26.15
N GLU A 299 34.96 -0.20 27.08
CA GLU A 299 35.57 0.38 28.28
C GLU A 299 37.03 0.82 28.06
N ASP A 300 37.71 0.20 27.08
CA ASP A 300 39.17 0.23 26.97
C ASP A 300 39.68 0.54 25.56
N LEU A 301 38.79 0.86 24.62
CA LEU A 301 39.04 1.06 23.19
C LEU A 301 39.57 -0.18 22.44
N LYS A 302 39.67 -1.33 23.09
CA LYS A 302 40.21 -2.58 22.51
C LYS A 302 39.11 -3.61 22.34
N THR A 303 38.33 -3.83 23.39
CA THR A 303 37.23 -4.78 23.39
C THR A 303 35.94 -4.04 23.06
N TRP A 304 35.38 -4.37 21.90
CA TRP A 304 34.14 -3.77 21.42
C TRP A 304 33.05 -4.83 21.41
N SER A 305 31.85 -4.42 21.80
CA SER A 305 30.65 -5.25 21.73
C SER A 305 29.49 -4.39 21.28
N GLN A 306 28.51 -5.00 20.60
CA GLN A 306 27.22 -4.37 20.35
C GLN A 306 26.62 -3.84 21.66
N VAL A 307 25.95 -2.69 21.60
CA VAL A 307 25.15 -2.19 22.73
C VAL A 307 23.93 -3.12 22.92
N PRO A 308 23.74 -3.74 24.09
CA PRO A 308 22.62 -4.64 24.32
C PRO A 308 21.30 -3.87 24.41
N ALA A 309 20.19 -4.52 24.04
CA ALA A 309 18.86 -3.90 24.03
C ALA A 309 18.46 -3.25 25.37
N ILE A 310 18.88 -3.82 26.51
CA ILE A 310 18.59 -3.26 27.84
C ILE A 310 19.21 -1.87 28.06
N ALA A 311 20.32 -1.59 27.37
CA ALA A 311 21.03 -0.31 27.41
C ALA A 311 20.53 0.69 26.35
N MET A 312 19.54 0.30 25.53
CA MET A 312 18.84 1.22 24.63
C MET A 312 17.66 1.87 25.38
N ALA A 313 17.52 3.19 25.24
CA ALA A 313 16.35 3.94 25.69
C ALA A 313 15.23 3.92 24.63
N SER A 314 15.61 3.88 23.35
CA SER A 314 14.74 3.81 22.18
C SER A 314 15.51 3.24 20.99
N GLY A 315 14.79 2.76 19.97
CA GLY A 315 15.38 2.20 18.76
C GLY A 315 16.25 0.94 19.01
N ARG A 316 17.23 0.71 18.12
CA ARG A 316 18.02 -0.53 18.08
C ARG A 316 19.50 -0.26 17.83
N SER A 317 20.36 -1.06 18.44
CA SER A 317 21.82 -0.94 18.26
C SER A 317 22.33 -1.57 16.98
N ALA A 318 21.62 -2.57 16.43
CA ALA A 318 21.85 -3.07 15.08
C ALA A 318 20.80 -2.42 14.17
N ILE A 319 21.26 -1.72 13.14
CA ILE A 319 20.46 -1.08 12.12
C ILE A 319 20.74 -1.82 10.83
N THR A 320 19.75 -2.50 10.28
CA THR A 320 19.85 -3.19 9.00
C THR A 320 19.38 -2.31 7.86
N TYR A 321 19.84 -2.61 6.65
CA TYR A 321 19.36 -1.99 5.43
C TYR A 321 17.81 -1.93 5.38
N LEU A 322 17.28 -0.75 5.04
CA LEU A 322 15.86 -0.37 5.02
C LEU A 322 15.15 -0.26 6.36
N ASP A 323 15.82 -0.49 7.49
CA ASP A 323 15.23 -0.22 8.80
C ASP A 323 14.71 1.21 8.89
N SER A 324 13.53 1.39 9.47
CA SER A 324 13.00 2.72 9.79
C SER A 324 13.94 3.44 10.74
N LEU A 325 14.23 4.70 10.42
CA LEU A 325 15.02 5.64 11.22
C LEU A 325 14.14 6.72 11.87
N ALA A 326 12.81 6.57 11.81
CA ALA A 326 11.85 7.49 12.41
C ALA A 326 11.96 7.53 13.95
N GLU A 327 12.21 6.36 14.57
CA GLU A 327 12.55 6.28 15.98
C GLU A 327 14.08 6.34 16.15
N PRO A 328 14.63 7.39 16.77
CA PRO A 328 16.07 7.52 16.90
C PRO A 328 16.62 6.46 17.87
N SER A 329 17.80 5.95 17.55
CA SER A 329 18.52 5.02 18.43
C SER A 329 19.23 5.79 19.54
N ILE A 330 18.81 5.57 20.79
CA ILE A 330 19.32 6.29 21.95
C ILE A 330 19.96 5.30 22.93
N VAL A 331 21.25 5.48 23.22
CA VAL A 331 21.98 4.69 24.23
C VAL A 331 21.87 5.37 25.59
N LYS A 332 21.44 4.62 26.61
CA LYS A 332 21.35 5.09 28.00
C LYS A 332 22.74 5.40 28.56
N MET A 333 22.97 6.65 28.98
CA MET A 333 24.28 7.07 29.50
C MET A 333 24.62 6.49 30.89
N ASP A 334 23.62 6.10 31.69
CA ASP A 334 23.83 5.45 32.99
C ASP A 334 24.29 3.98 32.86
N GLN A 335 24.10 3.38 31.69
CA GLN A 335 24.58 2.03 31.35
C GLN A 335 25.72 2.03 30.33
N ALA A 336 25.96 3.14 29.64
CA ALA A 336 26.95 3.23 28.58
C ALA A 336 28.36 3.00 29.10
N LYS A 337 29.12 2.20 28.35
CA LYS A 337 30.57 2.14 28.51
C LYS A 337 31.22 3.46 28.08
N ARG A 338 32.47 3.67 28.49
CA ARG A 338 33.24 4.91 28.26
C ARG A 338 33.31 5.38 26.81
N TYR A 339 33.30 4.46 25.86
CA TYR A 339 33.49 4.77 24.45
C TYR A 339 32.34 4.21 23.62
N LEU A 340 31.89 4.99 22.65
CA LEU A 340 30.93 4.59 21.64
C LEU A 340 31.55 4.72 20.25
N ARG A 341 31.15 3.82 19.35
CA ARG A 341 31.40 3.94 17.92
C ARG A 341 30.22 3.38 17.15
N ILE A 342 30.15 3.76 15.89
CA ILE A 342 29.31 3.09 14.90
C ILE A 342 30.23 2.39 13.90
N ILE A 343 29.87 1.17 13.50
CA ILE A 343 30.57 0.43 12.48
C ILE A 343 29.60 0.02 11.37
N ARG A 344 30.14 -0.21 10.18
CA ARG A 344 29.44 -0.89 9.09
C ARG A 344 29.35 -2.39 9.39
N LEU A 345 28.19 -2.98 9.11
CA LEU A 345 27.99 -4.43 9.04
C LEU A 345 27.98 -4.82 7.56
N ASP A 346 28.88 -5.71 7.17
CA ASP A 346 29.01 -6.22 5.79
C ASP A 346 28.13 -7.46 5.56
#